data_AF-A0A1X0Q8F9-F1
#
_entry.id   AF-A0A1X0Q8F9-F1
#
_cell.length_a   1.000
_cell.length_b   1.000
_cell.length_c   1.000
_cell.angle_alpha   90.00
_cell.angle_beta   90.00
_cell.angle_gamma   90.00
#
_symmetry.space_group_name_H-M   'P 1'
#
loop_
_entity.id
_entity.type
_entity.pdbx_description
1 polymer ?
#
loop_
_entity_poly.entity_id
_entity_poly.type
_entity_poly.pdbx_seq_one_letter_code
_entity_poly.pdbx_strand_id
1 'polypeptide(L)'
;MLYSFINKLYGSYPVLKQRSEEIKINSTTLNISYLDSPEIVVFDPSEYGYRDRVIIQSLIKNIASTKTLNGFLTGKKEYNIRIILIDKAESLSTDAQAALRRTMEIHSETIRVFMISTEISRLIDPIRSRCILVRMRSFTKEELVQIGMDILNKEGLKFDVSLIEDLANNSHGDSKKFINTLEMVYNYHKENGKKNKVDVNQYKLDWEVKIDNIVKLTKSISTDNFLKIRSELYDLYTSCIEPTTLFTELFNELKPKEFKKIVKFSELALEYETRLLQGTKPIFHLEAFIANVMLLYSS
;
A
#
# COMPACT_ATOMS: atom_id res chain seq x y z
N MET A 1 -8.63 11.66 -5.89
CA MET A 1 -8.14 12.66 -6.87
C MET A 1 -8.34 12.21 -8.32
N LEU A 2 -7.72 11.10 -8.75
CA LEU A 2 -7.80 10.65 -10.15
C LEU A 2 -9.23 10.43 -10.64
N TYR A 3 -10.06 9.72 -9.87
CA TYR A 3 -11.46 9.50 -10.24
C TYR A 3 -12.27 10.81 -10.34
N SER A 4 -11.99 11.80 -9.49
CA SER A 4 -12.60 13.13 -9.58
C SER A 4 -12.15 13.89 -10.84
N PHE A 5 -10.89 13.73 -11.23
CA PHE A 5 -10.36 14.28 -12.48
C PHE A 5 -11.03 13.63 -13.70
N ILE A 6 -11.18 12.30 -13.70
CA ILE A 6 -11.91 11.57 -14.75
C ILE A 6 -13.36 12.03 -14.81
N ASN A 7 -14.04 12.14 -13.66
CA ASN A 7 -15.42 12.63 -13.62
C ASN A 7 -15.54 14.06 -14.19
N LYS A 8 -14.55 14.93 -13.94
CA LYS A 8 -14.52 16.28 -14.53
C LYS A 8 -14.28 16.27 -16.05
N LEU A 9 -13.51 15.32 -16.57
CA LEU A 9 -13.24 15.19 -18.00
C LEU A 9 -14.39 14.53 -18.77
N TYR A 10 -14.91 13.41 -18.26
CA TYR A 10 -15.87 12.56 -18.98
C TYR A 10 -17.31 12.72 -18.46
N GLY A 11 -17.53 13.51 -17.42
CA GLY A 11 -18.86 13.77 -16.83
C GLY A 11 -19.46 12.61 -16.04
N SER A 12 -18.71 11.51 -15.87
CA SER A 12 -19.13 10.36 -15.07
C SER A 12 -17.94 9.67 -14.42
N TYR A 13 -18.21 8.95 -13.32
CA TYR A 13 -17.22 8.08 -12.71
C TYR A 13 -17.05 6.80 -13.53
N PRO A 14 -15.80 6.36 -13.77
CA PRO A 14 -15.55 5.16 -14.59
C PRO A 14 -16.02 3.91 -13.85
N VAL A 15 -16.65 2.99 -14.58
CA VAL A 15 -17.10 1.70 -14.06
C VAL A 15 -16.11 0.63 -14.49
N LEU A 16 -15.26 0.22 -13.54
CA LEU A 16 -14.19 -0.75 -13.79
C LEU A 16 -14.76 -2.17 -13.89
N LYS A 17 -14.31 -2.92 -14.89
CA LYS A 17 -14.57 -4.35 -15.06
C LYS A 17 -13.27 -5.12 -15.07
N GLN A 18 -13.21 -6.21 -14.32
CA GLN A 18 -12.05 -7.09 -14.36
C GLN A 18 -11.97 -7.80 -15.71
N ARG A 19 -10.79 -7.74 -16.33
CA ARG A 19 -10.45 -8.46 -17.55
C ARG A 19 -9.20 -9.28 -17.33
N SER A 20 -9.14 -10.39 -18.04
CA SER A 20 -7.96 -11.25 -18.08
C SER A 20 -7.58 -11.50 -19.53
N GLU A 21 -6.31 -11.29 -19.87
CA GLU A 21 -5.76 -11.59 -21.19
C GLU A 21 -4.65 -12.63 -21.09
N GLU A 22 -4.68 -13.60 -22.00
CA GLU A 22 -3.61 -14.58 -22.18
C GLU A 22 -2.57 -14.07 -23.17
N ILE A 23 -1.35 -13.90 -22.69
CA ILE A 23 -0.20 -13.53 -23.53
C ILE A 23 0.75 -14.69 -23.62
N LYS A 24 0.92 -15.21 -24.84
CA LYS A 24 1.92 -16.22 -25.16
C LYS A 24 3.28 -15.57 -25.32
N ILE A 25 4.20 -15.89 -24.41
CA ILE A 25 5.62 -15.55 -24.53
C ILE A 25 6.39 -16.83 -24.80
N ASN A 26 6.85 -16.99 -26.04
CA ASN A 26 7.58 -18.17 -26.50
C ASN A 26 6.83 -19.48 -26.17
N SER A 27 7.24 -20.19 -25.12
CA SER A 27 6.64 -21.46 -24.63
C SER A 27 5.73 -21.31 -23.41
N THR A 28 5.68 -20.14 -22.77
CA THR A 28 4.89 -19.90 -21.54
C THR A 28 3.71 -18.96 -21.81
N THR A 29 2.52 -19.37 -21.40
CA THR A 29 1.34 -18.50 -21.31
C THR A 29 1.37 -17.73 -20.00
N LEU A 30 1.11 -16.43 -20.08
CA LEU A 30 0.92 -15.55 -18.94
C LEU A 30 -0.50 -15.02 -18.96
N ASN A 31 -1.18 -15.13 -17.83
CA ASN A 31 -2.49 -14.53 -17.63
C ASN A 31 -2.29 -13.18 -16.95
N ILE A 32 -2.76 -12.12 -17.59
CA ILE A 32 -2.66 -10.77 -17.08
C ILE A 32 -4.05 -10.35 -16.67
N SER A 33 -4.21 -10.04 -15.39
CA SER A 33 -5.41 -9.45 -14.85
C SER A 33 -5.26 -7.92 -14.79
N TYR A 34 -6.28 -7.20 -15.24
CA TYR A 34 -6.34 -5.75 -15.17
C TYR A 34 -7.79 -5.27 -15.07
N LEU A 35 -8.00 -4.06 -14.56
CA LEU A 35 -9.31 -3.43 -14.51
C LEU A 35 -9.47 -2.50 -15.70
N ASP A 36 -10.58 -2.62 -16.42
CA ASP A 36 -10.84 -1.88 -17.64
C ASP A 36 -12.14 -1.09 -17.61
N SER A 37 -12.09 0.14 -18.12
CA SER A 37 -13.19 1.05 -18.43
C SER A 37 -12.87 1.77 -19.74
N PRO A 38 -13.85 2.29 -20.49
CA PRO A 38 -13.58 3.04 -21.73
C PRO A 38 -12.56 4.19 -21.55
N GLU A 39 -12.55 4.83 -20.39
CA GLU A 39 -11.72 5.98 -20.06
C GLU A 39 -10.37 5.60 -19.43
N ILE A 40 -10.35 4.54 -18.62
CA ILE A 40 -9.21 4.18 -17.75
C ILE A 40 -8.95 2.67 -17.72
N VAL A 41 -7.67 2.31 -17.74
CA VAL A 41 -7.17 0.97 -17.42
C VAL A 41 -6.34 1.05 -16.15
N VAL A 42 -6.56 0.13 -15.20
CA VAL A 42 -5.76 0.00 -13.97
C VAL A 42 -5.02 -1.32 -13.98
N PHE A 43 -3.73 -1.28 -13.68
CA PHE A 43 -2.84 -2.44 -13.67
C PHE A 43 -1.86 -2.37 -12.49
N ASP A 44 -1.68 -3.50 -11.79
CA ASP A 44 -0.71 -3.66 -10.70
C ASP A 44 0.45 -4.57 -11.19
N PRO A 45 1.68 -4.06 -11.34
CA PRO A 45 2.82 -4.83 -11.82
C PRO A 45 3.39 -5.82 -10.79
N SER A 46 3.04 -5.71 -9.50
CA SER A 46 3.68 -6.49 -8.44
C SER A 46 3.46 -8.00 -8.54
N GLU A 47 2.37 -8.41 -9.20
CA GLU A 47 2.03 -9.83 -9.41
C GLU A 47 2.92 -10.54 -10.43
N TYR A 48 3.66 -9.79 -11.26
CA TYR A 48 4.30 -10.35 -12.45
C TYR A 48 5.82 -10.46 -12.38
N GLY A 49 6.43 -9.93 -11.31
CA GLY A 49 7.87 -10.00 -11.06
C GLY A 49 8.70 -9.62 -12.29
N TYR A 50 9.69 -10.45 -12.64
CA TYR A 50 10.60 -10.20 -13.77
C TYR A 50 9.97 -10.26 -15.17
N ARG A 51 8.69 -10.62 -15.28
CA ARG A 51 7.98 -10.71 -16.57
C ARG A 51 7.21 -9.42 -16.90
N ASP A 52 7.25 -8.44 -16.00
CA ASP A 52 6.63 -7.12 -16.08
C ASP A 52 6.94 -6.36 -17.38
N ARG A 53 8.17 -6.44 -17.91
CA ARG A 53 8.58 -5.75 -19.13
C ARG A 53 7.73 -6.12 -20.33
N VAL A 54 7.52 -7.42 -20.57
CA VAL A 54 6.78 -7.90 -21.75
C VAL A 54 5.29 -7.57 -21.59
N ILE A 55 4.78 -7.65 -20.37
CA ILE A 55 3.40 -7.33 -20.03
C ILE A 55 3.11 -5.86 -20.31
N ILE A 56 3.96 -4.94 -19.85
CA ILE A 56 3.79 -3.50 -20.11
C ILE A 56 3.81 -3.21 -21.61
N GLN A 57 4.75 -3.79 -22.34
CA GLN A 57 4.86 -3.53 -23.78
C GLN A 57 3.63 -4.01 -24.54
N SER A 58 3.14 -5.21 -24.22
CA SER A 58 1.99 -5.81 -24.90
C SER A 58 0.67 -5.16 -24.50
N LEU A 59 0.42 -4.96 -23.19
CA LEU A 59 -0.79 -4.34 -22.66
C LEU A 59 -0.97 -2.92 -23.22
N ILE A 60 0.06 -2.08 -23.10
CA ILE A 60 -0.04 -0.68 -23.57
C ILE A 60 -0.17 -0.63 -25.10
N LYS A 61 0.51 -1.51 -25.84
CA LYS A 61 0.39 -1.58 -27.30
C LYS A 61 -1.01 -2.01 -27.73
N ASN A 62 -1.60 -3.00 -27.07
CA ASN A 62 -2.97 -3.45 -27.34
C ASN A 62 -3.95 -2.30 -27.07
N ILE A 63 -3.84 -1.65 -25.91
CA ILE A 63 -4.67 -0.51 -25.51
C ILE A 63 -4.56 0.66 -26.48
N ALA A 64 -3.35 0.97 -26.96
CA ALA A 64 -3.11 2.02 -27.95
C ALA A 64 -3.79 1.69 -29.28
N SER A 65 -3.79 0.41 -29.68
CA SER A 65 -4.30 -0.06 -30.97
C SER A 65 -5.83 -0.19 -30.99
N THR A 66 -6.49 -0.48 -29.87
CA THR A 66 -7.97 -0.61 -29.80
C THR A 66 -8.69 0.71 -30.11
N LYS A 67 -8.00 1.85 -29.98
CA LYS A 67 -8.60 3.19 -30.09
C LYS A 67 -9.08 3.57 -31.48
N THR A 68 -8.51 2.98 -32.53
CA THR A 68 -8.83 3.35 -33.93
C THR A 68 -10.29 3.03 -34.30
N LEU A 69 -10.98 2.18 -33.54
CA LEU A 69 -12.32 1.69 -33.89
C LEU A 69 -13.48 2.45 -33.22
N ASN A 70 -13.33 2.91 -31.97
CA ASN A 70 -14.47 3.44 -31.20
C ASN A 70 -14.78 4.92 -31.49
N GLY A 71 -13.76 5.76 -31.69
CA GLY A 71 -13.96 7.20 -31.94
C GLY A 71 -14.66 7.50 -33.28
N PHE A 72 -14.68 6.54 -34.21
CA PHE A 72 -15.36 6.67 -35.50
C PHE A 72 -16.87 6.35 -35.41
N LEU A 73 -17.30 5.59 -34.40
CA LEU A 73 -18.66 5.05 -34.29
C LEU A 73 -19.59 5.91 -33.41
N THR A 74 -19.04 6.65 -32.44
CA THR A 74 -19.86 7.27 -31.37
C THR A 74 -20.21 8.73 -31.59
N GLY A 75 -19.59 9.44 -32.54
CA GLY A 75 -19.94 10.82 -32.95
C GLY A 75 -19.88 11.90 -31.86
N LYS A 76 -19.57 11.53 -30.61
CA LYS A 76 -19.34 12.45 -29.50
C LYS A 76 -17.91 12.97 -29.60
N LYS A 77 -17.71 14.24 -29.22
CA LYS A 77 -16.39 14.81 -28.87
C LYS A 77 -15.86 14.07 -27.63
N GLU A 78 -15.52 12.80 -27.77
CA GLU A 78 -14.85 12.04 -26.73
C GLU A 78 -13.40 12.52 -26.68
N TYR A 79 -12.90 12.76 -25.47
CA TYR A 79 -11.47 12.96 -25.27
C TYR A 79 -10.76 11.73 -25.84
N ASN A 80 -10.02 11.90 -26.94
CA ASN A 80 -9.24 10.88 -27.64
C ASN A 80 -8.04 10.37 -26.82
N ILE A 81 -8.10 10.46 -25.49
CA ILE A 81 -7.06 10.10 -24.55
C ILE A 81 -7.60 8.98 -23.66
N ARG A 82 -6.81 7.92 -23.47
CA ARG A 82 -7.12 6.81 -22.56
C ARG A 82 -6.11 6.86 -21.44
N ILE A 83 -6.58 6.73 -20.22
CA ILE A 83 -5.76 6.83 -19.03
C ILE A 83 -5.27 5.43 -18.66
N ILE A 84 -3.97 5.29 -18.43
CA ILE A 84 -3.39 4.07 -17.87
C ILE A 84 -2.91 4.40 -16.47
N LEU A 85 -3.49 3.76 -15.47
CA LEU A 85 -3.09 3.83 -14.08
C LEU A 85 -2.25 2.60 -13.75
N ILE A 86 -0.99 2.85 -13.43
CA ILE A 86 -0.09 1.83 -12.88
C ILE A 86 -0.08 2.02 -11.38
N ASP A 87 -0.68 1.08 -10.66
CA ASP A 87 -0.59 1.03 -9.20
C ASP A 87 0.76 0.43 -8.78
N LYS A 88 1.28 0.78 -7.61
CA LYS A 88 2.59 0.30 -7.08
C LYS A 88 3.73 0.34 -8.11
N ALA A 89 3.90 1.44 -8.82
CA ALA A 89 4.88 1.57 -9.91
C ALA A 89 6.34 1.33 -9.46
N GLU A 90 6.64 1.41 -8.16
CA GLU A 90 7.92 1.03 -7.54
C GLU A 90 8.29 -0.45 -7.71
N SER A 91 7.32 -1.32 -7.96
CA SER A 91 7.57 -2.74 -8.19
C SER A 91 8.08 -3.04 -9.60
N LEU A 92 8.08 -2.05 -10.49
CA LEU A 92 8.58 -2.20 -11.86
C LEU A 92 10.09 -2.32 -11.90
N SER A 93 10.58 -3.33 -12.61
CA SER A 93 11.99 -3.47 -12.95
C SER A 93 12.48 -2.29 -13.78
N THR A 94 13.78 -1.97 -13.68
CA THR A 94 14.41 -0.90 -14.46
C THR A 94 14.21 -1.07 -15.96
N ASP A 95 14.21 -2.32 -16.43
CA ASP A 95 13.99 -2.68 -17.82
C ASP A 95 12.54 -2.45 -18.25
N ALA A 96 11.58 -2.77 -17.38
CA ALA A 96 10.16 -2.50 -17.62
C ALA A 96 9.88 -0.99 -17.64
N GLN A 97 10.51 -0.23 -16.74
CA GLN A 97 10.42 1.24 -16.74
C GLN A 97 11.04 1.85 -18.01
N ALA A 98 12.18 1.33 -18.48
CA ALA A 98 12.79 1.77 -19.74
C ALA A 98 11.90 1.47 -20.95
N ALA A 99 11.24 0.30 -20.96
CA ALA A 99 10.24 -0.05 -21.96
C ALA A 99 9.01 0.88 -21.90
N LEU A 100 8.47 1.11 -20.71
CA LEU A 100 7.34 2.00 -20.46
C LEU A 100 7.62 3.40 -20.99
N ARG A 101 8.80 3.95 -20.71
CA ARG A 101 9.24 5.27 -21.21
C ARG A 101 9.09 5.38 -22.72
N ARG A 102 9.60 4.39 -23.49
CA ARG A 102 9.52 4.40 -24.96
C ARG A 102 8.08 4.38 -25.42
N THR A 103 7.25 3.56 -24.79
CA THR A 103 5.83 3.44 -25.14
C THR A 103 5.04 4.72 -24.81
N MET A 104 5.34 5.37 -23.68
CA MET A 104 4.77 6.66 -23.30
C MET A 104 5.09 7.76 -24.32
N GLU A 105 6.30 7.77 -24.89
CA GLU A 105 6.68 8.73 -25.92
C GLU A 105 5.91 8.48 -27.23
N ILE A 106 5.90 7.23 -27.72
CA ILE A 106 5.27 6.84 -28.99
C ILE A 106 3.76 7.08 -28.98
N HIS A 107 3.09 6.79 -27.86
CA HIS A 107 1.63 6.89 -27.75
C HIS A 107 1.18 8.09 -26.91
N SER A 108 2.01 9.13 -26.81
CA SER A 108 1.72 10.33 -26.01
C SER A 108 0.48 11.11 -26.48
N GLU A 109 0.05 10.98 -27.73
CA GLU A 109 -1.17 11.63 -28.23
C GLU A 109 -2.44 10.89 -27.79
N THR A 110 -2.35 9.56 -27.66
CA THR A 110 -3.52 8.68 -27.43
C THR A 110 -3.65 8.22 -25.99
N ILE A 111 -2.56 8.20 -25.23
CA ILE A 111 -2.48 7.65 -23.87
C ILE A 111 -1.89 8.68 -22.90
N ARG A 112 -2.45 8.73 -21.69
CA ARG A 112 -1.86 9.40 -20.54
C ARG A 112 -1.60 8.38 -19.44
N VAL A 113 -0.37 8.35 -18.94
CA VAL A 113 0.02 7.41 -17.88
C VAL A 113 0.01 8.14 -16.54
N PHE A 114 -0.65 7.54 -15.55
CA PHE A 114 -0.59 7.91 -14.14
C PHE A 114 0.08 6.77 -13.40
N MET A 115 1.10 7.08 -12.60
CA MET A 115 1.80 6.11 -11.76
C MET A 115 1.57 6.48 -10.32
N ILE A 116 1.08 5.52 -9.53
CA ILE A 116 1.03 5.63 -8.08
C ILE A 116 2.28 4.95 -7.56
N SER A 117 3.03 5.65 -6.72
CA SER A 117 4.20 5.07 -6.08
C SER A 117 4.42 5.61 -4.68
N THR A 118 4.81 4.71 -3.77
CA THR A 118 5.23 5.05 -2.41
C THR A 118 6.70 5.51 -2.35
N GLU A 119 7.55 4.94 -3.20
CA GLU A 119 9.00 5.17 -3.24
C GLU A 119 9.46 5.75 -4.58
N ILE A 120 9.53 7.08 -4.68
CA ILE A 120 9.97 7.77 -5.91
C ILE A 120 11.41 7.44 -6.31
N SER A 121 12.27 7.04 -5.36
CA SER A 121 13.66 6.66 -5.60
C SER A 121 13.79 5.41 -6.48
N ARG A 122 12.78 4.53 -6.49
CA ARG A 122 12.75 3.33 -7.35
C ARG A 122 12.41 3.65 -8.81
N LEU A 123 11.93 4.87 -9.09
CA LEU A 123 11.65 5.30 -10.46
C LEU A 123 12.89 5.90 -11.13
N ILE A 124 13.21 5.42 -12.33
CA ILE A 124 14.35 5.89 -13.11
C ILE A 124 14.19 7.37 -13.50
N ASP A 125 15.29 8.14 -13.53
CA ASP A 125 15.28 9.56 -13.92
C ASP A 125 14.56 9.86 -15.25
N PRO A 126 14.69 9.02 -16.31
CA PRO A 126 13.98 9.25 -17.56
C PRO A 126 12.45 9.27 -17.44
N ILE A 127 11.87 8.51 -16.51
CA ILE A 127 10.43 8.52 -16.23
C ILE A 127 10.08 9.77 -15.42
N ARG A 128 10.85 10.06 -14.35
CA ARG A 128 10.62 11.22 -13.47
C ARG A 128 10.63 12.55 -14.22
N SER A 129 11.56 12.72 -15.15
CA SER A 129 11.68 13.94 -15.98
C SER A 129 10.51 14.17 -16.95
N ARG A 130 9.71 13.14 -17.25
CA ARG A 130 8.54 13.23 -18.16
C ARG A 130 7.21 13.34 -17.44
N CYS A 131 7.22 13.17 -16.12
CA CYS A 131 6.01 13.15 -15.32
C CYS A 131 5.92 14.40 -14.44
N ILE A 132 4.71 14.90 -14.24
CA ILE A 132 4.46 15.87 -13.19
C ILE A 132 4.45 15.10 -11.86
N LEU A 133 5.34 15.46 -10.96
CA LEU A 133 5.46 14.83 -9.65
C LEU A 133 4.48 15.50 -8.69
N VAL A 134 3.45 14.74 -8.28
CA VAL A 134 2.48 15.19 -7.28
C VAL A 134 2.71 14.40 -6.00
N ARG A 135 3.25 15.07 -4.97
CA ARG A 135 3.45 14.46 -3.65
C ARG A 135 2.17 14.57 -2.83
N MET A 136 1.60 13.42 -2.47
CA MET A 136 0.51 13.34 -1.51
C MET A 136 1.11 13.27 -0.10
N ARG A 137 0.71 14.19 0.79
CA ARG A 137 1.04 14.09 2.21
C ARG A 137 -0.02 13.27 2.94
N SER A 138 0.36 12.70 4.09
CA SER A 138 -0.60 12.14 5.03
C SER A 138 -1.56 13.22 5.52
N PHE A 139 -2.75 12.80 5.93
CA PHE A 139 -3.76 13.69 6.47
C PHE A 139 -3.35 14.19 7.86
N THR A 140 -3.72 15.43 8.18
CA THR A 140 -3.59 15.90 9.57
C THR A 140 -4.71 15.31 10.43
N LYS A 141 -4.54 15.36 11.75
CA LYS A 141 -5.57 14.90 12.69
C LYS A 141 -6.89 15.62 12.45
N GLU A 142 -6.84 16.94 12.25
CA GLU A 142 -8.01 17.79 12.06
C GLU A 142 -8.75 17.42 10.77
N GLU A 143 -8.01 17.13 9.70
CA GLU A 143 -8.59 16.68 8.42
C GLU A 143 -9.28 15.32 8.56
N LEU A 144 -8.67 14.37 9.27
CA LEU A 144 -9.28 13.07 9.53
C LEU A 144 -10.56 13.20 10.37
N VAL A 145 -10.54 14.02 11.42
CA VAL A 145 -11.73 14.29 12.23
C VAL A 145 -12.84 14.89 11.38
N GLN A 146 -12.54 15.86 10.51
CA GLN A 146 -13.53 16.44 9.60
C GLN A 146 -14.11 15.39 8.65
N ILE A 147 -13.27 14.53 8.06
CA ILE A 147 -13.72 13.42 7.20
C ILE A 147 -14.64 12.48 7.99
N GLY A 148 -14.27 12.12 9.22
CA GLY A 148 -15.08 11.28 10.09
C GLY A 148 -16.44 11.89 10.38
N MET A 149 -16.47 13.18 10.75
CA MET A 149 -17.71 13.92 11.00
C MET A 149 -18.60 14.00 9.75
N ASP A 150 -18.01 14.24 8.58
CA ASP A 150 -18.74 14.29 7.31
C ASP A 150 -19.38 12.92 6.97
N ILE A 151 -18.66 11.82 7.21
CA ILE A 151 -19.17 10.46 7.01
C ILE A 151 -20.34 10.20 7.97
N LEU A 152 -20.16 10.47 9.27
CA LEU A 152 -21.20 10.25 10.28
C LEU A 152 -22.45 11.08 10.01
N ASN A 153 -22.30 12.33 9.58
CA ASN A 153 -23.42 13.19 9.21
C ASN A 153 -24.21 12.64 8.01
N LYS A 154 -23.51 12.11 6.99
CA LYS A 154 -24.16 11.50 5.81
C LYS A 154 -24.90 10.22 6.16
N GLU A 155 -24.34 9.43 7.07
CA GLU A 155 -24.96 8.19 7.56
C GLU A 155 -26.02 8.43 8.65
N GLY A 156 -26.20 9.69 9.10
CA GLY A 156 -27.14 10.04 10.17
C GLY A 156 -26.77 9.49 11.55
N LEU A 157 -25.48 9.23 11.78
CA LEU A 157 -24.94 8.61 12.99
C LEU A 157 -24.45 9.66 13.99
N LYS A 158 -24.58 9.36 15.29
CA LYS A 158 -24.10 10.22 16.39
C LYS A 158 -23.05 9.50 17.23
N PHE A 159 -21.83 10.01 17.21
CA PHE A 159 -20.70 9.57 18.04
C PHE A 159 -20.13 10.73 18.86
N ASP A 160 -19.44 10.37 19.93
CA ASP A 160 -18.68 11.33 20.74
C ASP A 160 -17.46 11.81 19.96
N VAL A 161 -17.28 13.12 19.88
CA VAL A 161 -16.17 13.75 19.14
C VAL A 161 -14.81 13.29 19.67
N SER A 162 -14.69 13.07 20.98
CA SER A 162 -13.46 12.57 21.61
C SER A 162 -13.04 11.22 21.04
N LEU A 163 -13.99 10.34 20.73
CA LEU A 163 -13.68 9.02 20.17
C LEU A 163 -13.12 9.15 18.74
N ILE A 164 -13.68 10.07 17.95
CA ILE A 164 -13.21 10.34 16.58
C ILE A 164 -11.80 10.92 16.61
N GLU A 165 -11.53 11.82 17.55
CA GLU A 165 -10.19 12.37 17.76
C GLU A 165 -9.17 11.30 18.15
N ASP A 166 -9.54 10.38 19.03
CA ASP A 166 -8.69 9.27 19.46
C ASP A 166 -8.43 8.29 18.30
N LEU A 167 -9.45 8.00 17.47
CA LEU A 167 -9.30 7.21 16.25
C LEU A 167 -8.38 7.88 15.23
N ALA A 168 -8.52 9.20 15.06
CA ALA A 168 -7.67 9.97 14.16
C ALA A 168 -6.20 9.95 14.63
N ASN A 169 -5.97 10.04 15.95
CA ASN A 169 -4.64 9.90 16.55
C ASN A 169 -4.02 8.53 16.27
N ASN A 170 -4.78 7.45 16.50
CA ASN A 170 -4.31 6.06 16.32
C ASN A 170 -4.04 5.70 14.84
N SER A 171 -4.62 6.45 13.91
CA SER A 171 -4.46 6.20 12.47
C SER A 171 -3.18 6.79 11.88
N HIS A 172 -2.45 7.63 12.63
CA HIS A 172 -1.19 8.26 12.19
C HIS A 172 -1.25 8.92 10.79
N GLY A 173 -2.40 9.52 10.45
CA GLY A 173 -2.60 10.19 9.15
C GLY A 173 -3.02 9.28 8.00
N ASP A 174 -3.18 7.96 8.22
CA ASP A 174 -3.73 7.02 7.25
C ASP A 174 -5.27 7.05 7.28
N SER A 175 -5.85 7.64 6.24
CA SER A 175 -7.30 7.70 6.06
C SER A 175 -7.97 6.33 5.91
N LYS A 176 -7.28 5.34 5.34
CA LYS A 176 -7.84 4.00 5.12
C LYS A 176 -7.95 3.26 6.45
N LYS A 177 -6.88 3.30 7.26
CA LYS A 177 -6.89 2.77 8.63
C LYS A 177 -8.00 3.46 9.44
N PHE A 178 -8.06 4.79 9.40
CA PHE A 178 -9.08 5.57 10.13
C PHE A 178 -10.52 5.16 9.79
N ILE A 179 -10.88 5.13 8.52
CA ILE A 179 -12.26 4.80 8.09
C ILE A 179 -12.61 3.35 8.46
N ASN A 180 -11.68 2.41 8.26
CA ASN A 180 -11.91 1.01 8.60
C ASN A 180 -12.10 0.82 10.11
N THR A 181 -11.28 1.48 10.94
CA THR A 181 -11.43 1.42 12.40
C THR A 181 -12.73 2.08 12.85
N LEU A 182 -13.11 3.21 12.24
CA LEU A 182 -14.40 3.87 12.51
C LEU A 182 -15.59 2.94 12.22
N GLU A 183 -15.57 2.23 11.08
CA GLU A 183 -16.61 1.28 10.72
C GLU A 183 -16.65 0.08 11.69
N MET A 184 -15.49 -0.44 12.09
CA MET A 184 -15.40 -1.52 13.08
C MET A 184 -15.98 -1.11 14.44
N VAL A 185 -15.63 0.07 14.93
CA VAL A 185 -16.17 0.65 16.17
C VAL A 185 -17.69 0.81 16.07
N TYR A 186 -18.19 1.27 14.91
CA TYR A 186 -19.62 1.42 14.68
C TYR A 186 -20.37 0.08 14.74
N ASN A 187 -19.87 -0.94 14.04
CA ASN A 187 -20.49 -2.27 14.05
C ASN A 187 -20.50 -2.87 15.47
N TYR A 188 -19.42 -2.70 16.22
CA TYR A 188 -19.35 -3.14 17.61
C TYR A 188 -20.40 -2.47 18.51
N HIS A 189 -20.58 -1.15 18.39
CA HIS A 189 -21.58 -0.40 19.15
C HIS A 189 -23.01 -0.78 18.80
N LYS A 190 -23.27 -1.13 17.52
CA LYS A 190 -24.57 -1.59 17.05
C LYS A 190 -24.97 -2.91 17.73
N GLU A 191 -24.02 -3.82 17.94
CA GLU A 191 -24.27 -5.13 18.54
C GLU A 191 -24.35 -5.11 20.08
N ASN A 192 -23.45 -4.37 20.75
CA ASN A 192 -23.32 -4.42 22.21
C ASN A 192 -24.04 -3.30 22.97
N GLY A 193 -24.69 -2.38 22.23
CA GLY A 193 -25.33 -1.19 22.76
C GLY A 193 -24.31 -0.12 23.19
N LYS A 194 -24.79 1.11 23.43
CA LYS A 194 -23.97 2.23 23.93
C LYS A 194 -23.56 2.00 25.38
N LYS A 195 -22.58 1.14 25.66
CA LYS A 195 -21.94 1.07 26.98
C LYS A 195 -20.51 1.60 26.90
N ASN A 196 -20.26 2.60 27.75
CA ASN A 196 -19.03 3.12 28.35
C ASN A 196 -17.79 3.30 27.46
N LYS A 197 -17.14 4.47 27.61
CA LYS A 197 -15.77 4.83 27.17
C LYS A 197 -15.07 3.70 26.41
N VAL A 198 -15.23 3.75 25.10
CA VAL A 198 -14.58 2.82 24.20
C VAL A 198 -13.09 3.13 24.20
N ASP A 199 -12.30 2.23 24.77
CA ASP A 199 -10.86 2.35 24.73
C ASP A 199 -10.41 2.06 23.30
N VAL A 200 -9.92 3.10 22.61
CA VAL A 200 -9.46 2.99 21.22
C VAL A 200 -8.34 1.96 21.07
N ASN A 201 -7.58 1.69 22.14
CA ASN A 201 -6.55 0.64 22.14
C ASN A 201 -7.12 -0.79 22.01
N GLN A 202 -8.43 -0.98 22.21
CA GLN A 202 -9.08 -2.27 21.97
C GLN A 202 -9.31 -2.55 20.48
N TYR A 203 -9.23 -1.54 19.62
CA TYR A 203 -9.48 -1.66 18.18
C TYR A 203 -8.18 -1.84 17.39
N LYS A 204 -7.32 -2.72 17.90
CA LYS A 204 -6.12 -3.19 17.19
C LYS A 204 -6.50 -4.36 16.29
N LEU A 205 -5.85 -4.43 15.14
CA LEU A 205 -5.95 -5.59 14.25
C LEU A 205 -5.25 -6.79 14.91
N ASP A 206 -5.67 -8.02 14.57
CA ASP A 206 -5.11 -9.24 15.16
C ASP A 206 -3.58 -9.31 15.06
N TRP A 207 -3.01 -8.83 13.95
CA TRP A 207 -1.56 -8.81 13.74
C TRP A 207 -0.85 -7.75 14.60
N GLU A 208 -1.48 -6.61 14.88
CA GLU A 208 -0.95 -5.58 15.79
C GLU A 208 -0.93 -6.12 17.23
N VAL A 209 -1.94 -6.89 17.63
CA VAL A 209 -1.98 -7.57 18.94
C VAL A 209 -0.85 -8.58 19.08
N LYS A 210 -0.55 -9.34 18.02
CA LYS A 210 0.60 -10.25 17.99
C LYS A 210 1.93 -9.50 18.14
N ILE A 211 2.08 -8.34 17.48
CA ILE A 211 3.27 -7.48 17.63
C ILE A 211 3.41 -6.98 19.07
N ASP A 212 2.34 -6.50 19.70
CA ASP A 212 2.36 -6.10 21.11
C ASP A 212 2.84 -7.24 22.01
N ASN A 213 2.41 -8.48 21.72
CA ASN A 213 2.82 -9.66 22.48
C ASN A 213 4.32 -9.95 22.28
N ILE A 214 4.82 -9.84 21.06
CA ILE A 214 6.26 -9.94 20.76
C ILE A 214 7.03 -8.89 21.58
N VAL A 215 6.59 -7.63 21.56
CA VAL A 215 7.22 -6.51 22.28
C VAL A 215 7.18 -6.70 23.81
N LYS A 216 6.15 -7.35 24.35
CA LYS A 216 6.10 -7.73 25.77
C LYS A 216 7.13 -8.81 26.09
N LEU A 217 7.24 -9.83 25.24
CA LEU A 217 8.16 -10.96 25.44
C LEU A 217 9.63 -10.53 25.33
N THR A 218 9.96 -9.56 24.46
CA THR A 218 11.33 -9.06 24.29
C THR A 218 11.91 -8.36 25.53
N LYS A 219 11.06 -7.90 26.46
CA LYS A 219 11.50 -7.25 27.71
C LYS A 219 12.18 -8.20 28.69
N SER A 220 11.98 -9.51 28.54
CA SER A 220 12.57 -10.52 29.43
C SER A 220 13.34 -11.57 28.64
N ILE A 221 14.63 -11.70 28.96
CA ILE A 221 15.52 -12.61 28.24
C ILE A 221 15.35 -14.01 28.79
N SER A 222 14.75 -14.86 27.96
CA SER A 222 14.60 -16.28 28.20
C SER A 222 14.56 -17.01 26.86
N THR A 223 15.15 -18.20 26.80
CA THR A 223 15.06 -19.08 25.63
C THR A 223 13.61 -19.46 25.33
N ASP A 224 12.79 -19.64 26.37
CA ASP A 224 11.36 -19.95 26.23
C ASP A 224 10.59 -18.79 25.58
N ASN A 225 10.89 -17.55 25.99
CA ASN A 225 10.31 -16.36 25.38
C ASN A 225 10.71 -16.20 23.92
N PHE A 226 11.97 -16.49 23.58
CA PHE A 226 12.43 -16.44 22.20
C PHE A 226 11.72 -17.47 21.31
N LEU A 227 11.48 -18.69 21.82
CA LEU A 227 10.70 -19.70 21.09
C LEU A 227 9.25 -19.26 20.86
N LYS A 228 8.62 -18.60 21.83
CA LYS A 228 7.27 -18.00 21.69
C LYS A 228 7.24 -16.85 20.68
N ILE A 229 8.25 -15.97 20.70
CA ILE A 229 8.36 -14.89 19.71
C ILE A 229 8.50 -15.49 18.30
N ARG A 230 9.31 -16.55 18.17
CA ARG A 230 9.47 -17.25 16.91
C ARG A 230 8.12 -17.77 16.38
N SER A 231 7.32 -18.46 17.20
CA SER A 231 5.99 -18.92 16.74
C SER A 231 5.09 -17.77 16.28
N GLU A 232 5.05 -16.65 17.03
CA GLU A 232 4.25 -15.48 16.64
C GLU A 232 4.73 -14.85 15.32
N LEU A 233 6.05 -14.77 15.09
CA LEU A 233 6.61 -14.29 13.82
C LEU A 233 6.24 -15.20 12.64
N TYR A 234 6.24 -16.52 12.82
CA TYR A 234 5.81 -17.45 11.78
C TYR A 234 4.32 -17.28 11.46
N ASP A 235 3.46 -17.12 12.47
CA ASP A 235 2.03 -16.86 12.25
C ASP A 235 1.80 -15.56 11.47
N LEU A 236 2.52 -14.48 11.82
CA LEU A 236 2.46 -13.21 11.10
C LEU A 236 2.93 -13.34 9.65
N TYR A 237 3.99 -14.11 9.42
CA TYR A 237 4.50 -14.37 8.09
C TYR A 237 3.53 -15.23 7.25
N THR A 238 2.89 -16.24 7.85
CA THR A 238 1.86 -17.07 7.20
C THR A 238 0.60 -16.27 6.89
N SER A 239 0.32 -15.19 7.62
CA SER A 239 -0.81 -14.29 7.38
C SER A 239 -0.60 -13.35 6.18
N CYS A 240 0.43 -13.57 5.36
CA CYS A 240 0.75 -12.79 4.15
C CYS A 240 0.99 -11.30 4.39
N ILE A 241 1.47 -10.93 5.57
CA ILE A 241 1.87 -9.55 5.87
C ILE A 241 3.27 -9.33 5.30
N GLU A 242 3.46 -8.19 4.62
CA GLU A 242 4.75 -7.86 4.03
C GLU A 242 5.84 -7.75 5.12
N PRO A 243 6.98 -8.45 4.98
CA PRO A 243 8.03 -8.46 6.00
C PRO A 243 8.62 -7.08 6.31
N THR A 244 8.65 -6.18 5.32
CA THR A 244 9.08 -4.78 5.46
C THR A 244 8.13 -3.99 6.36
N THR A 245 6.82 -4.22 6.21
CA THR A 245 5.79 -3.63 7.08
C THR A 245 5.93 -4.15 8.51
N LEU A 246 6.09 -5.47 8.68
CA LEU A 246 6.34 -6.06 10.00
C LEU A 246 7.61 -5.48 10.66
N PHE A 247 8.68 -5.34 9.89
CA PHE A 247 9.94 -4.77 10.38
C PHE A 247 9.76 -3.33 10.85
N THR A 248 9.06 -2.50 10.07
CA THR A 248 8.80 -1.10 10.40
C THR A 248 7.99 -0.95 11.69
N GLU A 249 6.95 -1.77 11.84
CA GLU A 249 6.10 -1.75 13.04
C GLU A 249 6.89 -2.24 14.28
N LEU A 250 7.63 -3.34 14.15
CA LEU A 250 8.52 -3.82 15.20
C LEU A 250 9.58 -2.77 15.57
N PHE A 251 10.15 -2.06 14.60
CA PHE A 251 11.12 -1.00 14.84
C PHE A 251 10.51 0.15 15.66
N ASN A 252 9.30 0.58 15.32
CA ASN A 252 8.61 1.65 16.03
C ASN A 252 8.29 1.27 17.49
N GLU A 253 7.78 0.06 17.71
CA GLU A 253 7.38 -0.42 19.03
C GLU A 253 8.57 -0.83 19.92
N LEU A 254 9.64 -1.38 19.33
CA LEU A 254 10.83 -1.80 20.06
C LEU A 254 11.84 -0.68 20.30
N LYS A 255 11.59 0.54 19.81
CA LYS A 255 12.54 1.66 19.93
C LYS A 255 12.82 2.00 21.41
N PRO A 256 14.09 1.91 21.86
CA PRO A 256 14.42 2.22 23.25
C PRO A 256 14.31 3.72 23.54
N LYS A 257 14.03 4.07 24.80
CA LYS A 257 13.97 5.47 25.26
C LYS A 257 15.33 6.08 25.57
N GLU A 258 16.34 5.24 25.84
CA GLU A 258 17.67 5.68 26.23
C GLU A 258 18.55 6.00 25.01
N PHE A 259 19.14 7.20 24.97
CA PHE A 259 19.91 7.69 23.82
C PHE A 259 21.06 6.77 23.38
N LYS A 260 21.85 6.23 24.33
CA LYS A 260 22.96 5.32 24.01
C LYS A 260 22.48 4.04 23.33
N LYS A 261 21.33 3.51 23.77
CA LYS A 261 20.70 2.33 23.17
C LYS A 261 20.07 2.65 21.82
N ILE A 262 19.55 3.86 21.62
CA ILE A 262 18.96 4.29 20.33
C ILE A 262 19.98 4.20 19.19
N VAL A 263 21.24 4.64 19.41
CA VAL A 263 22.26 4.58 18.36
C VAL A 263 22.52 3.13 17.94
N LYS A 264 22.82 2.27 18.91
CA LYS A 264 23.09 0.84 18.64
C LYS A 264 21.88 0.10 18.08
N PHE A 265 20.68 0.44 18.55
CA PHE A 265 19.41 -0.08 18.01
C PHE A 265 19.23 0.30 16.54
N SER A 266 19.53 1.56 16.19
CA SER A 266 19.40 2.07 14.83
C SER A 266 20.41 1.43 13.88
N GLU A 267 21.64 1.19 14.34
CA GLU A 267 22.67 0.46 13.58
C GLU A 267 22.22 -0.98 13.28
N LEU A 268 21.73 -1.69 14.31
CA LEU A 268 21.18 -3.04 14.15
C LEU A 268 19.98 -3.04 13.19
N ALA A 269 19.07 -2.09 13.35
CA ALA A 269 17.90 -1.99 12.48
C ALA A 269 18.30 -1.81 11.01
N LEU A 270 19.23 -0.89 10.72
CA LEU A 270 19.71 -0.66 9.36
C LEU A 270 20.36 -1.91 8.74
N GLU A 271 21.18 -2.62 9.53
CA GLU A 271 21.85 -3.85 9.09
C GLU A 271 20.85 -4.94 8.72
N TYR A 272 19.86 -5.19 9.60
CA TYR A 272 18.87 -6.25 9.39
C TYR A 272 17.81 -5.88 8.34
N GLU A 273 17.44 -4.61 8.21
CA GLU A 273 16.57 -4.13 7.13
C GLU A 273 17.23 -4.34 5.76
N THR A 274 18.51 -3.95 5.63
CA THR A 274 19.28 -4.16 4.39
C THR A 274 19.38 -5.65 4.04
N ARG A 275 19.65 -6.50 5.04
CA ARG A 275 19.69 -7.96 4.85
C ARG A 275 18.31 -8.53 4.48
N LEU A 276 17.24 -8.02 5.06
CA LEU A 276 15.87 -8.44 4.74
C LEU A 276 15.52 -8.14 3.29
N LEU A 277 15.90 -6.98 2.78
CA LEU A 277 15.67 -6.58 1.38
C LEU A 277 16.52 -7.39 0.37
N GLN A 278 17.71 -7.84 0.77
CA GLN A 278 18.60 -8.65 -0.09
C GLN A 278 18.37 -10.16 0.04
N GLY A 279 17.75 -10.60 1.14
CA GLY A 279 17.57 -11.99 1.49
C GLY A 279 16.34 -12.64 0.84
N THR A 280 16.37 -13.97 0.72
CA THR A 280 15.23 -14.76 0.23
C THR A 280 14.33 -15.28 1.33
N LYS A 281 14.81 -15.30 2.58
CA LYS A 281 14.09 -15.81 3.76
C LYS A 281 13.96 -14.70 4.82
N PRO A 282 12.91 -13.87 4.74
CA PRO A 282 12.74 -12.72 5.63
C PRO A 282 12.72 -13.09 7.12
N ILE A 283 12.15 -14.26 7.43
CA ILE A 283 12.01 -14.76 8.80
C ILE A 283 13.34 -14.86 9.57
N PHE A 284 14.43 -15.26 8.90
CA PHE A 284 15.75 -15.35 9.54
C PHE A 284 16.29 -13.98 9.96
N HIS A 285 16.01 -12.96 9.15
CA HIS A 285 16.44 -11.60 9.43
C HIS A 285 15.60 -10.97 10.54
N LEU A 286 14.28 -11.24 10.57
CA LEU A 286 13.39 -10.82 11.65
C LEU A 286 13.76 -11.46 13.00
N GLU A 287 13.98 -12.78 13.03
CA GLU A 287 14.41 -13.50 14.23
C GLU A 287 15.75 -12.96 14.75
N ALA A 288 16.73 -12.76 13.85
CA ALA A 288 18.03 -12.25 14.21
C ALA A 288 17.98 -10.80 14.73
N PHE A 289 17.15 -9.95 14.14
CA PHE A 289 16.92 -8.59 14.63
C PHE A 289 16.40 -8.61 16.06
N ILE A 290 15.32 -9.37 16.32
CA ILE A 290 14.74 -9.47 17.66
C ILE A 290 15.73 -10.03 18.68
N ALA A 291 16.48 -11.08 18.33
CA ALA A 291 17.48 -11.66 19.22
C ALA A 291 18.51 -10.61 19.67
N ASN A 292 19.00 -9.78 18.75
CA ASN A 292 19.94 -8.70 19.08
C ASN A 292 19.30 -7.57 19.87
N VAL A 293 18.04 -7.23 19.60
CA VAL A 293 17.29 -6.25 20.39
C VAL A 293 17.09 -6.74 21.82
N MET A 294 16.77 -8.02 22.03
CA MET A 294 16.68 -8.61 23.37
C MET A 294 17.99 -8.45 24.14
N LEU A 295 19.14 -8.73 23.50
CA LEU A 295 20.46 -8.55 24.12
C LEU A 295 20.74 -7.08 24.47
N LEU A 296 20.32 -6.13 23.63
CA LEU A 296 20.47 -4.70 23.89
C LEU A 296 19.65 -4.21 25.11
N TYR A 297 18.50 -4.83 25.36
CA TYR A 297 17.69 -4.53 26.55
C TYR A 297 18.32 -5.09 27.83
N SER A 298 19.13 -6.15 27.74
CA SER A 298 19.87 -6.72 28.88
C SER A 298 21.00 -5.85 29.39
N SER A 299 21.71 -5.20 28.47
CA SER A 299 22.96 -4.47 28.72
C SER A 299 22.69 -3.07 29.25
#